data_AF-A0A8T4VT06-F1
#
_entry.id   AF-A0A8T4VT06-F1
#
_cell.length_a   1.000
_cell.length_b   1.000
_cell.length_c   1.000
_cell.angle_alpha   90.00
_cell.angle_beta   90.00
_cell.angle_gamma   90.00
#
_symmetry.space_group_name_H-M   'P 1'
#
loop_
_entity.id
_entity.type
_entity.pdbx_description
1 polymer ?
#
loop_
_entity_poly.entity_id
_entity_poly.type
_entity_poly.pdbx_seq_one_letter_code
_entity_poly.pdbx_strand_id
1 'polypeptide(L)' 'MVLKSKEIREFTSDERFEKLEELKRELMHERGVAAMGGSPPSPGKIRQLRTSIARLLTIMREEGEQ' A
#
# COMPACT_ATOMS: atom_id res chain seq x y z
N MET A 1 7.10 -4.42 5.88
CA MET A 1 6.06 -4.53 6.94
C MET A 1 4.70 -4.49 6.25
N VAL A 2 3.79 -5.40 6.58
CA VAL A 2 2.46 -5.46 5.93
C VAL A 2 1.44 -4.85 6.88
N LEU A 3 0.63 -3.89 6.40
CA LEU A 3 -0.43 -3.28 7.20
C LEU A 3 -1.44 -4.34 7.63
N LYS A 4 -1.76 -4.38 8.92
CA LYS A 4 -2.80 -5.27 9.44
C LYS A 4 -4.16 -4.59 9.33
N SER A 5 -5.20 -5.37 9.07
CA SER A 5 -6.56 -4.84 8.93
C SER A 5 -7.07 -4.11 10.17
N LYS A 6 -6.60 -4.49 11.38
CA LYS A 6 -6.94 -3.81 12.63
C LYS A 6 -6.41 -2.37 12.64
N GLU A 7 -5.13 -2.20 12.31
CA GLU A 7 -4.47 -0.88 12.25
C GLU A 7 -5.16 0.04 11.23
N ILE A 8 -5.54 -0.50 10.07
CA ILE A 8 -6.22 0.30 9.03
C ILE A 8 -7.60 0.79 9.49
N ARG A 9 -8.33 -0.01 10.27
CA ARG A 9 -9.64 0.38 10.81
C ARG A 9 -9.52 1.44 11.91
N GLU A 10 -8.38 1.53 12.59
CA GLU A 10 -8.12 2.57 13.59
C GLU A 10 -7.82 3.94 12.96
N PHE A 11 -7.39 3.98 11.70
CA PHE A 11 -7.21 5.23 10.95
C PHE A 11 -8.54 5.91 10.63
N THR A 12 -8.49 7.24 10.57
CA THR A 12 -9.53 8.09 9.98
C THR A 12 -9.55 7.96 8.45
N SER A 13 -10.64 8.40 7.83
CA SER A 13 -10.77 8.41 6.35
C SER A 13 -9.59 9.13 5.69
N ASP A 14 -9.24 10.33 6.18
CA ASP A 14 -8.15 11.13 5.60
C ASP A 14 -6.80 10.44 5.73
N GLU A 15 -6.50 9.85 6.90
CA GLU A 15 -5.28 9.08 7.11
C GLU A 15 -5.20 7.84 6.20
N ARG A 16 -6.33 7.16 5.96
CA ARG A 16 -6.38 6.05 5.00
C ARG A 16 -6.04 6.55 3.59
N PHE A 17 -6.62 7.67 3.15
CA PHE A 17 -6.31 8.28 1.85
C PHE A 17 -4.84 8.69 1.73
N GLU A 18 -4.28 9.37 2.73
CA GLU A 18 -2.86 9.76 2.72
C GLU A 18 -1.95 8.53 2.64
N LYS A 19 -2.25 7.49 3.43
CA LYS A 19 -1.49 6.24 3.43
C LYS A 19 -1.60 5.51 2.10
N LEU A 20 -2.77 5.55 1.46
CA LEU A 20 -2.98 4.97 0.13
C LEU A 20 -2.01 5.60 -0.89
N GLU A 21 -1.95 6.92 -0.92
CA GLU A 21 -1.11 7.67 -1.87
C GLU A 21 0.39 7.51 -1.58
N GLU A 22 0.78 7.40 -0.31
CA GLU A 22 2.15 7.02 0.07
C GLU A 22 2.52 5.63 -0.50
N LEU A 23 1.69 4.62 -0.25
CA LEU A 23 1.96 3.25 -0.69
C LEU A 23 1.96 3.11 -2.22
N LYS A 24 1.10 3.84 -2.94
CA LYS A 24 1.11 3.88 -4.40
C LYS A 24 2.40 4.49 -4.94
N ARG A 25 2.87 5.59 -4.35
CA ARG A 25 4.15 6.22 -4.72
C ARG A 25 5.32 5.28 -4.50
N GLU A 26 5.36 4.60 -3.35
CA GLU A 26 6.41 3.62 -3.06
C GLU A 26 6.36 2.45 -4.06
N LEU A 27 5.16 1.93 -4.37
CA LEU A 27 5.00 0.86 -5.36
C LEU A 27 5.48 1.29 -6.76
N MET A 28 5.21 2.53 -7.16
CA MET A 28 5.68 3.08 -8.42
C MET A 28 7.21 3.14 -8.46
N HIS A 29 7.84 3.61 -7.39
CA HIS A 29 9.29 3.67 -7.28
C HIS A 29 9.94 2.29 -7.39
N GLU A 30 9.46 1.31 -6.61
CA GLU A 30 9.97 -0.06 -6.63
C GLU A 30 9.82 -0.73 -8.01
N ARG A 31 8.71 -0.44 -8.71
CA ARG A 31 8.54 -0.90 -10.10
C ARG A 31 9.53 -0.25 -11.05
N GLY A 32 9.84 1.03 -10.88
CA GLY A 32 10.86 1.73 -11.66
C GLY A 32 12.25 1.11 -11.48
N VAL A 33 12.64 0.84 -10.23
CA VAL A 33 13.92 0.17 -9.91
C VAL A 33 13.98 -1.22 -10.55
N ALA A 34 12.91 -2.01 -10.41
CA ALA A 34 12.84 -3.36 -11.00
C ALA A 34 12.90 -3.33 -12.54
N ALA A 35 12.25 -2.34 -13.18
CA ALA A 35 12.24 -2.20 -14.64
C ALA A 35 13.62 -1.82 -15.21
N MET A 36 14.43 -1.07 -14.46
CA MET A 36 15.81 -0.73 -14.83
C MET A 36 16.79 -1.91 -14.69
N GLY A 37 16.30 -3.11 -14.35
CA GLY A 37 17.14 -4.29 -14.09
C GLY A 37 17.83 -4.26 -12.72
N GLY A 38 17.47 -3.30 -11.87
CA GLY A 38 17.91 -3.28 -10.48
C GLY A 38 17.27 -4.44 -9.72
N SER A 39 18.09 -5.21 -9.00
CA SER A 39 17.54 -6.18 -8.04
C SER A 39 16.76 -5.41 -6.97
N PRO A 40 15.49 -5.76 -6.69
CA PRO A 40 14.75 -5.12 -5.63
C PRO A 40 15.52 -5.25 -4.31
N PRO A 41 15.59 -4.19 -3.47
CA PRO A 41 16.33 -4.22 -2.21
C PRO A 41 15.80 -5.29 -1.24
N SER A 42 14.55 -5.73 -1.42
CA SER A 42 13.99 -6.87 -0.71
C SER A 42 13.07 -7.71 -1.63
N PRO A 43 13.35 -9.01 -1.80
CA PRO A 43 12.46 -9.90 -2.53
C PRO A 43 11.09 -9.93 -1.84
N GLY A 44 10.04 -9.57 -2.59
CA GLY A 44 8.67 -9.53 -2.07
C GLY A 44 8.17 -8.16 -1.60
N LYS A 45 9.00 -7.10 -1.61
CA LYS A 45 8.54 -5.74 -1.26
C LYS A 45 7.35 -5.28 -2.12
N ILE A 46 7.43 -5.45 -3.44
CA ILE A 46 6.33 -5.17 -4.36
C ILE A 46 5.05 -5.92 -3.99
N ARG A 47 5.16 -7.20 -3.60
CA ARG A 47 4.01 -8.01 -3.17
C ARG A 47 3.43 -7.48 -1.86
N GLN A 48 4.27 -7.09 -0.90
CA GLN A 48 3.84 -6.49 0.36
C GLN A 48 3.07 -5.19 0.12
N LEU A 49 3.62 -4.28 -0.69
CA LEU A 49 2.97 -3.00 -1.03
C LEU A 49 1.60 -3.22 -1.69
N ARG A 50 1.52 -4.10 -2.69
CA ARG A 50 0.24 -4.46 -3.32
C ARG A 50 -0.78 -5.01 -2.33
N THR A 51 -0.34 -5.83 -1.38
CA THR A 51 -1.23 -6.43 -0.36
C THR A 51 -1.74 -5.36 0.60
N SER A 52 -0.87 -4.46 1.06
CA SER A 52 -1.25 -3.34 1.93
C SER A 52 -2.25 -2.41 1.23
N ILE A 53 -2.00 -2.04 -0.04
CA ILE A 53 -2.94 -1.23 -0.84
C ILE A 53 -4.30 -1.92 -0.97
N ALA A 54 -4.32 -3.21 -1.30
CA ALA A 54 -5.57 -3.95 -1.47
C ALA A 54 -6.39 -4.00 -0.16
N ARG A 55 -5.74 -4.20 0.99
CA ARG A 55 -6.42 -4.18 2.29
C ARG A 55 -7.01 -2.82 2.60
N LEU A 56 -6.25 -1.77 2.33
CA LEU A 56 -6.68 -0.40 2.61
C LEU A 56 -7.89 -0.04 1.74
N LEU A 57 -7.83 -0.27 0.43
CA LEU A 57 -8.98 -0.08 -0.47
C LEU A 57 -10.21 -0.93 -0.08
N THR A 58 -9.99 -2.14 0.44
CA THR A 58 -11.10 -2.99 0.91
C THR A 58 -11.81 -2.35 2.10
N ILE A 59 -11.05 -1.86 3.08
CA ILE A 59 -11.63 -1.24 4.28
C ILE A 59 -12.29 0.10 3.95
N MET A 60 -11.65 0.94 3.13
CA MET A 60 -12.26 2.19 2.65
C MET A 60 -13.64 1.92 2.00
N ARG A 61 -13.72 0.85 1.18
CA ARG A 61 -14.99 0.41 0.58
C ARG A 61 -15.99 -0.12 1.60
N GLU A 62 -15.54 -0.87 2.61
CA GLU A 62 -16.40 -1.36 3.71
C GLU A 62 -16.99 -0.20 4.51
N GLU A 63 -16.23 0.89 4.68
CA GLU A 63 -16.57 2.08 5.49
C GLU A 63 -17.36 3.13 4.68
N GLY A 64 -17.57 2.91 3.38
CA GLY A 64 -18.36 3.79 2.51
C GLY A 64 -17.60 5.02 2.01
N GLU A 65 -16.27 5.01 2.08
CA GLU A 65 -15.39 6.05 1.56
C GLU A 65 -15.27 5.89 0.03
N GLN A 66 -16.17 6.54 -0.73
CA GLN A 66 -16.15 6.60 -2.19
C GLN A 66 -16.15 8.04 -2.70
#